data_AF-A0A1B0GR23-F1
#
_entry.id   AF-A0A1B0GR23-F1
#
_cell.length_a   1.000
_cell.length_b   1.000
_cell.length_c   1.000
_cell.angle_alpha   90.00
_cell.angle_beta   90.00
_cell.angle_gamma   90.00
#
_symmetry.space_group_name_H-M   'P 1'
#
loop_
_entity.id
_entity.type
_entity.pdbx_description
1 polymer ?
#
loop_
_entity_poly.entity_id
_entity_poly.type
_entity_poly.pdbx_seq_one_letter_code
_entity_poly.pdbx_strand_id
1 'polypeptide(L)'
;MAKDVIGTPQRPAASNTIVVGSPHTPNTHFVSQNQTSDSSPWSAGKRNRKGEKNGKGLRHFSMKVCEKVQRKGTTSYNEVADELVAEFSAADNHILPNESAYDQKNIRRRVYDALNVLMAMNIISKEK
;
A
#
# COMPACT_ATOMS: atom_id res chain seq x y z
N MET A 1 -3.18 -35.70 36.11
CA MET A 1 -2.08 -36.43 35.42
C MET A 1 -2.43 -36.38 33.94
N ALA A 2 -1.66 -35.92 32.97
CA ALA A 2 -0.31 -35.37 32.83
C ALA A 2 -0.42 -34.32 31.67
N LYS A 3 0.00 -33.07 31.84
CA LYS A 3 1.25 -32.47 31.32
C LYS A 3 1.75 -33.12 30.02
N ASP A 4 1.61 -32.43 28.89
CA ASP A 4 2.56 -32.57 27.79
C ASP A 4 2.94 -31.20 27.23
N VAL A 5 4.25 -30.94 27.32
CA VAL A 5 5.00 -29.73 26.99
C VAL A 5 6.02 -30.18 25.96
N ILE A 6 5.89 -29.73 24.72
CA ILE A 6 6.87 -29.93 23.64
C ILE A 6 6.67 -28.72 22.72
N GLY A 7 7.56 -27.73 22.55
CA GLY A 7 9.01 -27.75 22.43
C GLY A 7 9.33 -27.13 21.07
N THR A 8 9.65 -25.83 21.02
CA THR A 8 10.02 -25.13 19.78
C THR A 8 11.47 -25.47 19.38
N PRO A 9 11.78 -25.74 18.11
CA PRO A 9 13.17 -25.90 17.69
C PRO A 9 13.84 -24.53 17.51
N GLN A 10 14.84 -24.25 18.36
CA GLN A 10 15.83 -23.19 18.17
C GLN A 10 16.77 -23.53 17.01
N ARG A 11 17.08 -22.53 16.17
CA ARG A 11 18.04 -22.62 15.08
C ARG A 11 19.39 -22.03 15.54
N PRO A 12 20.53 -22.69 15.29
CA PRO A 12 21.82 -22.30 15.85
C PRO A 12 22.39 -21.00 15.26
N ALA A 13 23.02 -20.23 16.13
CA ALA A 13 23.87 -19.09 15.84
C ALA A 13 25.16 -19.56 15.13
N ALA A 14 25.50 -18.91 14.02
CA ALA A 14 26.82 -19.00 13.42
C ALA A 14 27.57 -17.70 13.69
N SER A 15 28.53 -17.78 14.60
CA SER A 15 29.60 -16.81 14.77
C SER A 15 30.56 -16.94 13.58
N ASN A 16 30.87 -15.84 12.90
CA ASN A 16 32.11 -15.74 12.12
C ASN A 16 32.83 -14.45 12.50
N THR A 17 34.09 -14.63 12.86
CA THR A 17 35.02 -13.62 13.37
C THR A 17 35.72 -12.92 12.20
N ILE A 18 35.83 -11.59 12.31
CA ILE A 18 36.94 -10.69 11.96
C ILE A 18 37.71 -10.93 10.63
N VAL A 19 37.67 -9.94 9.74
CA VAL A 19 38.87 -9.45 9.04
C VAL A 19 38.82 -7.93 8.90
N VAL A 20 39.87 -7.31 9.42
CA VAL A 20 40.15 -5.88 9.42
C VAL A 20 40.75 -5.46 8.07
N GLY A 21 40.41 -4.26 7.61
CA GLY A 21 41.01 -3.65 6.41
C GLY A 21 40.43 -2.27 6.10
N SER A 22 40.98 -1.21 6.71
CA SER A 22 40.83 0.20 6.32
C SER A 22 41.91 0.59 5.28
N PRO A 23 42.05 1.84 4.78
CA PRO A 23 41.11 2.96 4.50
C PRO A 23 41.27 3.58 3.07
N HIS A 24 40.45 4.59 2.73
CA HIS A 24 40.50 5.53 1.57
C HIS A 24 39.95 4.98 0.22
N THR A 25 38.97 5.61 -0.44
CA THR A 25 38.99 6.96 -1.06
C THR A 25 37.60 7.63 -1.13
N PRO A 26 37.45 8.97 -0.99
CA PRO A 26 36.24 9.67 -1.37
C PRO A 26 36.34 10.09 -2.84
N ASN A 27 35.51 9.52 -3.72
CA ASN A 27 35.37 10.03 -5.08
C ASN A 27 34.01 10.71 -5.23
N THR A 28 34.02 12.03 -5.03
CA THR A 28 32.93 12.94 -5.33
C THR A 28 32.76 13.05 -6.84
N HIS A 29 31.88 12.25 -7.43
CA HIS A 29 31.34 12.52 -8.75
C HIS A 29 30.05 13.34 -8.62
N PHE A 30 30.21 14.67 -8.65
CA PHE A 30 29.15 15.59 -9.03
C PHE A 30 28.85 15.37 -10.52
N VAL A 31 27.74 14.71 -10.83
CA VAL A 31 27.11 14.81 -12.16
C VAL A 31 25.97 15.81 -12.05
N SER A 32 26.17 16.94 -12.71
CA SER A 32 25.12 17.89 -13.04
C SER A 32 24.27 17.24 -14.14
N GLN A 33 23.01 16.96 -13.84
CA GLN A 33 22.00 16.77 -14.89
C GLN A 33 20.75 17.55 -14.53
N ASN A 34 20.71 18.75 -15.07
CA ASN A 34 19.49 19.49 -15.36
C ASN A 34 18.52 18.58 -16.16
N GLN A 35 17.46 18.11 -15.50
CA GLN A 35 16.26 17.65 -16.19
C GLN A 35 15.03 18.05 -15.37
N THR A 36 14.38 19.11 -15.85
CA THR A 36 12.97 19.40 -15.60
C THR A 36 12.16 18.18 -16.01
N SER A 37 11.57 17.51 -15.04
CA SER A 37 10.47 16.58 -15.24
C SER A 37 9.60 16.73 -14.01
N ASP A 38 8.41 17.29 -14.21
CA ASP A 38 7.32 17.34 -13.24
C ASP A 38 6.86 15.90 -12.95
N SER A 39 7.74 15.13 -12.30
CA SER A 39 7.41 13.83 -11.76
C SER A 39 6.95 14.11 -10.34
N SER A 40 5.64 14.39 -10.21
CA SER A 40 4.99 14.40 -8.91
C SER A 40 5.53 13.20 -8.10
N PRO A 41 6.00 13.40 -6.86
CA PRO A 41 6.68 12.36 -6.06
C PRO A 41 5.79 11.13 -5.76
N TRP A 42 4.55 11.13 -6.26
CA TRP A 42 3.55 10.09 -6.14
C TRP A 42 3.58 9.08 -7.30
N SER A 43 4.32 9.39 -8.38
CA SER A 43 4.55 8.46 -9.49
C SER A 43 5.41 7.29 -9.04
N ALA A 44 4.71 6.22 -8.69
CA ALA A 44 5.16 4.82 -8.63
C ALA A 44 6.68 4.65 -8.63
N GLY A 45 7.29 4.88 -7.46
CA GLY A 45 8.72 4.68 -7.26
C GLY A 45 9.11 3.27 -7.71
N LYS A 46 10.12 3.22 -8.59
CA LYS A 46 10.78 2.02 -9.11
C LYS A 46 11.40 1.17 -7.98
N ARG A 47 10.55 0.48 -7.22
CA ARG A 47 10.94 -0.63 -6.34
C ARG A 47 10.19 -1.85 -6.82
N ASN A 48 10.79 -2.53 -7.79
CA ASN A 48 10.43 -3.89 -8.16
C ASN A 48 10.53 -4.78 -6.91
N ARG A 49 9.39 -5.06 -6.28
CA ARG A 49 9.16 -6.32 -5.56
C ARG A 49 7.82 -6.86 -6.02
N LYS A 50 7.92 -7.68 -7.07
CA LYS A 50 7.02 -8.80 -7.39
C LYS A 50 6.31 -9.30 -6.12
N GLY A 51 5.05 -8.91 -6.03
CA GLY A 51 4.07 -9.39 -5.06
C GLY A 51 2.74 -9.07 -5.71
N GLU A 52 2.09 -10.11 -6.24
CA GLU A 52 0.85 -10.16 -7.03
C GLU A 52 -0.39 -9.57 -6.34
N LYS A 53 -0.27 -8.39 -5.73
CA LYS A 53 -1.40 -7.64 -5.21
C LYS A 53 -1.80 -6.71 -6.35
N ASN A 54 -2.58 -7.23 -7.31
CA ASN A 54 -3.17 -6.58 -8.49
C ASN A 54 -3.89 -5.24 -8.19
N GLY A 55 -3.18 -4.22 -7.70
CA GLY A 55 -3.80 -2.98 -7.24
C GLY A 55 -4.71 -3.15 -6.01
N LYS A 56 -4.79 -4.29 -5.32
CA LYS A 56 -5.74 -4.45 -4.20
C LYS A 56 -5.26 -3.87 -2.84
N GLY A 57 -4.28 -2.97 -2.84
CA GLY A 57 -3.65 -2.44 -1.62
C GLY A 57 -4.16 -1.06 -1.18
N LEU A 58 -3.87 -0.66 0.07
CA LEU A 58 -4.23 0.67 0.60
C LEU A 58 -3.81 1.80 -0.33
N ARG A 59 -2.58 1.78 -0.87
CA ARG A 59 -2.09 2.83 -1.78
C ARG A 59 -3.02 3.02 -2.99
N HIS A 60 -3.55 1.94 -3.56
CA HIS A 60 -4.41 2.04 -4.73
C HIS A 60 -5.82 2.50 -4.34
N PHE A 61 -6.38 1.96 -3.25
CA PHE A 61 -7.67 2.42 -2.76
C PHE A 61 -7.64 3.87 -2.29
N SER A 62 -6.60 4.31 -1.58
CA SER A 62 -6.41 5.71 -1.21
C SER A 62 -6.36 6.62 -2.44
N MET A 63 -5.70 6.19 -3.51
CA MET A 63 -5.65 6.94 -4.77
C MET A 63 -7.06 7.06 -5.39
N LYS A 64 -7.78 5.95 -5.52
CA LYS A 64 -9.13 5.93 -6.10
C LYS A 64 -10.15 6.70 -5.24
N VAL A 65 -10.04 6.63 -3.91
CA VAL A 65 -10.85 7.42 -2.97
C VAL A 65 -10.60 8.92 -3.16
N CYS A 66 -9.34 9.33 -3.27
CA CYS A 66 -8.99 10.73 -3.52
C CYS A 66 -9.59 11.24 -4.83
N GLU A 67 -9.43 10.50 -5.93
CA GLU A 67 -10.03 10.84 -7.23
C GLU A 67 -11.55 10.99 -7.13
N LYS A 68 -12.21 10.10 -6.40
CA LYS A 68 -13.67 10.08 -6.30
C LYS A 68 -14.20 11.27 -5.51
N VAL A 69 -13.59 11.55 -4.35
CA VAL A 69 -13.95 12.71 -3.52
C VAL A 69 -13.70 14.01 -4.27
N GLN A 70 -12.55 14.13 -4.96
CA GLN A 70 -12.23 15.31 -5.76
C GLN A 70 -13.23 15.54 -6.91
N ARG A 71 -13.61 14.47 -7.61
CA ARG A 71 -14.52 14.57 -8.77
C ARG A 71 -15.96 14.91 -8.37
N LYS A 72 -16.46 14.35 -7.28
CA LYS A 72 -17.85 14.57 -6.81
C LYS A 72 -17.98 15.83 -5.96
N GLY A 73 -16.93 16.26 -5.27
CA GLY A 73 -16.95 17.36 -4.31
C GLY A 73 -17.58 16.94 -2.97
N THR A 74 -18.87 16.65 -2.97
CA THR A 74 -19.60 16.12 -1.81
C THR A 74 -19.99 14.67 -2.10
N THR A 75 -19.63 13.75 -1.19
CA THR A 75 -19.92 12.33 -1.35
C THR A 75 -20.05 11.65 0.01
N SER A 76 -20.61 10.44 0.03
CA SER A 76 -20.75 9.63 1.23
C SER A 76 -19.87 8.39 1.21
N TYR A 77 -19.58 7.84 2.39
CA TYR A 77 -18.82 6.59 2.50
C TYR A 77 -19.43 5.45 1.67
N ASN A 78 -20.74 5.23 1.76
CA ASN A 78 -21.40 4.11 1.07
C ASN A 78 -21.28 4.27 -0.44
N GLU A 79 -21.53 5.48 -0.94
CA GLU A 79 -21.40 5.81 -2.36
C GLU A 79 -19.98 5.56 -2.88
N VAL A 80 -18.95 6.06 -2.19
CA VAL A 80 -17.55 5.80 -2.58
C VAL A 80 -17.23 4.31 -2.53
N ALA A 81 -17.65 3.60 -1.49
CA ALA A 81 -17.37 2.18 -1.33
C ALA A 81 -18.05 1.35 -2.43
N ASP A 82 -19.33 1.57 -2.67
CA ASP A 82 -20.12 0.79 -3.63
C ASP A 82 -19.65 1.04 -5.06
N GLU A 83 -19.30 2.28 -5.41
CA GLU A 83 -18.72 2.59 -6.73
C GLU A 83 -17.36 1.92 -6.95
N LEU A 84 -16.49 1.89 -5.94
CA LEU A 84 -15.20 1.21 -6.06
C LEU A 84 -15.38 -0.31 -6.11
N VAL A 85 -16.33 -0.88 -5.38
CA VAL A 85 -16.66 -2.31 -5.48
C VAL A 85 -17.15 -2.65 -6.89
N ALA A 86 -18.03 -1.84 -7.47
CA ALA A 86 -18.52 -2.04 -8.82
C ALA A 86 -17.40 -1.91 -9.86
N GLU A 87 -16.55 -0.87 -9.76
CA GLU A 87 -15.43 -0.65 -10.70
C GLU A 87 -14.45 -1.83 -10.72
N PHE A 88 -14.09 -2.37 -9.55
CA PHE A 88 -13.15 -3.49 -9.46
C PHE A 88 -13.79 -4.82 -9.84
N SER A 89 -15.08 -4.99 -9.58
CA SER A 89 -15.81 -6.17 -10.03
C SER A 89 -15.99 -6.20 -11.54
N ALA A 90 -16.10 -5.03 -12.18
CA ALA A 90 -16.19 -4.93 -13.65
C ALA A 90 -14.83 -5.02 -14.35
N ALA A 91 -13.76 -4.53 -13.71
CA ALA A 91 -12.42 -4.58 -14.27
C ALA A 91 -11.82 -6.00 -14.29
N ASP A 92 -12.17 -6.83 -13.30
CA ASP A 92 -11.71 -8.21 -13.19
C ASP A 92 -12.77 -9.15 -13.81
N ASN A 93 -12.66 -9.40 -15.11
CA ASN A 93 -13.62 -10.25 -15.86
C ASN A 93 -13.55 -11.75 -15.50
N HIS A 94 -12.75 -12.13 -14.49
CA HIS A 94 -12.53 -13.52 -14.07
C HIS A 94 -12.87 -13.70 -12.57
N ILE A 95 -14.04 -13.22 -12.16
CA ILE A 95 -14.47 -13.33 -10.76
C ILE A 95 -15.20 -14.64 -10.52
N LEU A 96 -14.62 -15.45 -9.62
CA LEU A 96 -15.37 -16.51 -8.94
C LEU A 96 -16.28 -15.86 -7.88
N PRO A 97 -17.53 -16.36 -7.69
CA PRO A 97 -18.51 -15.75 -6.77
C PRO A 97 -18.02 -15.56 -5.32
N ASN A 98 -17.01 -16.33 -4.88
CA ASN A 98 -16.43 -16.22 -3.54
C ASN A 98 -15.42 -15.08 -3.39
N GLU A 99 -14.72 -14.67 -4.46
CA GLU A 99 -13.71 -13.63 -4.37
C GLU A 99 -14.32 -12.23 -4.30
N SER A 100 -15.46 -12.01 -4.96
CA SER A 100 -16.17 -10.72 -4.93
C SER A 100 -16.60 -10.30 -3.53
N ALA A 101 -17.02 -11.23 -2.69
CA ALA A 101 -17.39 -10.96 -1.30
C ALA A 101 -16.17 -10.55 -0.44
N TYR A 102 -15.01 -11.15 -0.68
CA TYR A 102 -13.77 -10.79 0.01
C TYR A 102 -13.28 -9.42 -0.45
N ASP A 103 -13.30 -9.17 -1.76
CA ASP A 103 -12.94 -7.89 -2.35
C ASP A 103 -13.85 -6.78 -1.82
N GLN A 104 -15.15 -7.00 -1.72
CA GLN A 104 -16.08 -6.02 -1.16
C GLN A 104 -15.75 -5.66 0.29
N LYS A 105 -15.52 -6.67 1.16
CA LYS A 105 -15.13 -6.44 2.56
C LYS A 105 -13.78 -5.72 2.65
N ASN A 106 -12.84 -6.08 1.79
CA ASN A 106 -11.53 -5.46 1.73
C ASN A 106 -11.66 -3.98 1.34
N ILE A 107 -12.33 -3.69 0.23
CA ILE A 107 -12.55 -2.33 -0.28
C ILE A 107 -13.18 -1.45 0.79
N ARG A 108 -14.29 -1.90 1.40
CA ARG A 108 -14.98 -1.16 2.48
C ARG A 108 -14.03 -0.78 3.61
N ARG A 109 -13.22 -1.72 4.11
CA ARG A 109 -12.25 -1.45 5.17
C ARG A 109 -11.21 -0.40 4.76
N ARG A 110 -10.73 -0.48 3.53
CA ARG A 110 -9.70 0.42 2.98
C ARG A 110 -10.25 1.82 2.71
N VAL A 111 -11.51 1.95 2.30
CA VAL A 111 -12.17 3.25 2.11
C VAL A 111 -12.26 4.01 3.42
N TYR A 112 -12.62 3.33 4.53
CA TYR A 112 -12.58 3.96 5.85
C TYR A 112 -11.18 4.42 6.24
N ASP A 113 -10.14 3.58 6.03
CA ASP A 113 -8.75 3.98 6.29
C ASP A 113 -8.40 5.28 5.55
N ALA A 114 -8.70 5.34 4.25
CA ALA A 114 -8.36 6.48 3.40
C ALA A 114 -9.12 7.75 3.81
N LEU A 115 -10.45 7.68 3.96
CA LEU A 115 -11.26 8.85 4.32
C LEU A 115 -10.88 9.41 5.68
N ASN A 116 -10.61 8.54 6.66
CA ASN A 116 -10.24 8.98 8.00
C ASN A 116 -8.88 9.70 8.02
N VAL A 117 -7.91 9.21 7.26
CA VAL A 117 -6.62 9.89 7.13
C VAL A 117 -6.78 11.22 6.38
N LEU A 118 -7.54 11.25 5.29
CA LEU A 118 -7.80 12.50 4.55
C LEU A 118 -8.48 13.56 5.43
N MET A 119 -9.39 13.13 6.30
CA MET A 119 -10.07 13.98 7.27
C MET A 119 -9.10 14.46 8.36
N ALA A 120 -8.24 13.59 8.89
CA ALA A 120 -7.22 13.94 9.87
C ALA A 120 -6.14 14.89 9.31
N MET A 121 -5.86 14.79 8.01
CA MET A 121 -4.97 15.70 7.27
C MET A 121 -5.68 17.00 6.85
N ASN A 122 -6.95 17.18 7.23
CA ASN A 122 -7.77 18.35 6.93
C ASN A 122 -7.88 18.64 5.41
N ILE A 123 -7.79 17.59 4.58
CA ILE A 123 -7.95 17.65 3.12
C ILE A 123 -9.43 17.55 2.75
N ILE A 124 -10.20 16.80 3.55
CA ILE A 124 -11.65 16.64 3.39
C ILE A 124 -12.34 16.92 4.72
N SER A 125 -13.60 17.32 4.66
CA SER A 125 -14.45 17.57 5.84
C SER A 125 -15.66 16.65 5.84
N LYS A 126 -16.14 16.30 7.03
CA LYS A 126 -17.39 15.53 7.21
C LYS A 126 -18.52 16.48 7.61
N GLU A 127 -19.58 16.48 6.83
CA GLU A 127 -20.85 17.11 7.20
C GLU A 127 -21.54 16.31 8.31
N LYS A 128 -22.16 17.01 9.27
CA LYS A 128 -22.74 16.39 10.47
C LYS A 128 -24.15 15.90 10.24
#